data_AF-A0A7K2XGX1-F1
#
_entry.id   AF-A0A7K2XGX1-F1
#
_cell.length_a   1.000
_cell.length_b   1.000
_cell.length_c   1.000
_cell.angle_alpha   90.00
_cell.angle_beta   90.00
_cell.angle_gamma   90.00
#
_symmetry.space_group_name_H-M   'P 1'
#
loop_
_entity.id
_entity.type
_entity.pdbx_description
1 polymer ?
#
loop_
_entity_poly.entity_id
_entity_poly.type
_entity_poly.pdbx_seq_one_letter_code
_entity_poly.pdbx_strand_id
1 'polypeptide(L)'
;AAVLAHRNEVVGDWKDDGQLDWLDSIGVRVLRGHGRLAGPRRVEVVSPEGERHLLAARHAVAICTGSRAVLPELPGLPGARPWTSREATSAQHVPERLVVVGGGVVGAEMATAWQALGSKVTMLVRGGGLLPRMEPFVGEHVAEALRERGADIRDATVTAVVRDGGTGPVTVVLEGGDHVEGDEVLFATGRAPRTEDVGLETVGLEPGSWLEVDDSLRVTGTDWLYAVGDVNHRALLTHQGKYQARIAGAAIAARAEGETLPDAGDWGAHAATADHAA
;
A
#
# COMPACT_ATOMS: atom_id res chain seq x y z
N ALA A 1 26.13 -1.62 4.12
CA ALA A 1 25.87 -1.91 5.55
C ALA A 1 25.41 -0.66 6.32
N ALA A 2 26.23 0.38 6.48
CA ALA A 2 25.88 1.56 7.28
C ALA A 2 24.59 2.28 6.84
N VAL A 3 24.37 2.48 5.53
CA VAL A 3 23.14 3.11 5.00
C VAL A 3 21.88 2.32 5.39
N LEU A 4 21.94 0.99 5.32
CA LEU A 4 20.80 0.13 5.67
C LEU A 4 20.52 0.13 7.18
N ALA A 5 21.58 0.20 8.00
CA ALA A 5 21.45 0.34 9.45
C ALA A 5 20.81 1.69 9.82
N HIS A 6 21.25 2.79 9.19
CA HIS A 6 20.65 4.10 9.39
C HIS A 6 19.17 4.12 8.96
N ARG A 7 18.82 3.46 7.84
CA ARG A 7 17.43 3.30 7.43
C ARG A 7 16.60 2.57 8.50
N ASN A 8 17.13 1.54 9.16
CA ASN A 8 16.43 0.85 10.24
C ASN A 8 16.19 1.78 11.45
N GLU A 9 17.22 2.54 11.85
CA GLU A 9 17.13 3.54 12.92
C GLU A 9 16.05 4.60 12.62
N VAL A 10 16.01 5.14 11.40
CA VAL A 10 15.03 6.16 10.99
C VAL A 10 13.60 5.64 11.05
N VAL A 11 13.37 4.34 10.81
CA VAL A 11 12.05 3.71 10.94
C VAL A 11 11.79 3.14 12.34
N GLY A 12 12.61 3.51 13.33
CA GLY A 12 12.46 3.11 14.73
C GLY A 12 12.65 1.62 14.96
N ASP A 13 13.47 0.96 14.14
CA ASP A 13 13.65 -0.51 14.13
C ASP A 13 12.32 -1.26 14.07
N TRP A 14 11.34 -0.71 13.34
CA TRP A 14 9.98 -1.22 13.19
C TRP A 14 9.20 -1.35 14.51
N LYS A 15 9.59 -0.59 15.53
CA LYS A 15 8.83 -0.42 16.76
C LYS A 15 7.91 0.77 16.63
N ASP A 16 6.80 0.70 17.36
CA ASP A 16 5.78 1.74 17.38
C ASP A 16 5.59 2.38 18.77
N ASP A 17 6.55 2.17 19.69
CA ASP A 17 6.52 2.69 21.07
C ASP A 17 6.18 4.19 21.11
N GLY A 18 6.85 5.00 20.29
CA GLY A 18 6.58 6.45 20.22
C GLY A 18 5.19 6.81 19.69
N GLN A 19 4.58 5.97 18.85
CA GLN A 19 3.19 6.16 18.41
C GLN A 19 2.20 5.75 19.50
N LEU A 20 2.51 4.70 20.28
CA LEU A 20 1.71 4.29 21.42
C LEU A 20 1.68 5.37 22.51
N ASP A 21 2.84 5.95 22.85
CA ASP A 21 2.93 7.03 23.85
C ASP A 21 2.05 8.22 23.45
N TRP A 22 2.07 8.59 22.16
CA TRP A 22 1.21 9.65 21.66
C TRP A 22 -0.29 9.28 21.75
N LEU A 23 -0.67 8.07 21.35
CA LEU A 23 -2.06 7.60 21.43
C LEU A 23 -2.57 7.55 22.88
N ASP A 24 -1.75 7.10 23.82
CA ASP A 24 -2.06 7.09 25.25
C ASP A 24 -2.25 8.52 25.79
N SER A 25 -1.38 9.46 25.39
CA SER A 25 -1.47 10.87 25.81
C SER A 25 -2.78 11.57 25.44
N ILE A 26 -3.51 11.05 24.44
CA ILE A 26 -4.80 11.56 24.00
C ILE A 26 -5.97 10.64 24.39
N GLY A 27 -5.73 9.63 25.23
CA GLY A 27 -6.74 8.70 25.75
C GLY A 27 -7.25 7.67 24.74
N VAL A 28 -6.49 7.39 23.66
CA VAL A 28 -6.86 6.35 22.69
C VAL A 28 -6.41 4.99 23.22
N ARG A 29 -7.39 4.11 23.46
CA ARG A 29 -7.12 2.71 23.81
C ARG A 29 -6.69 1.93 22.57
N VAL A 30 -5.50 1.35 22.62
CA VAL A 30 -4.98 0.45 21.58
C VAL A 30 -5.27 -1.01 21.97
N LEU A 31 -5.78 -1.80 21.01
CA LEU A 31 -5.90 -3.25 21.11
C LEU A 31 -5.02 -3.89 20.05
N ARG A 32 -4.09 -4.74 20.47
CA ARG A 32 -3.20 -5.48 19.58
C ARG A 32 -3.92 -6.72 19.06
N GLY A 33 -4.12 -6.80 17.76
CA GLY A 33 -4.77 -7.95 17.15
C GLY A 33 -5.29 -7.68 15.75
N HIS A 34 -5.96 -8.69 15.20
CA HIS A 34 -6.65 -8.60 13.92
C HIS A 34 -8.11 -8.22 14.14
N GLY A 35 -8.51 -7.06 13.61
CA GLY A 35 -9.87 -6.52 13.73
C GLY A 35 -10.76 -6.89 12.55
N ARG A 36 -11.97 -7.39 12.83
CA ARG A 36 -13.01 -7.69 11.83
C ARG A 36 -14.32 -7.07 12.23
N LEU A 37 -15.07 -6.53 11.27
CA LEU A 37 -16.47 -6.20 11.48
C LEU A 37 -17.24 -7.46 11.88
N ALA A 38 -18.10 -7.31 12.89
CA ALA A 38 -18.97 -8.36 13.43
C ALA A 38 -20.45 -7.92 13.33
N GLY A 39 -20.78 -7.26 12.22
CA GLY A 39 -22.05 -6.58 11.98
C GLY A 39 -22.01 -5.06 12.23
N PRO A 40 -23.16 -4.37 12.11
CA PRO A 40 -23.23 -2.92 12.19
C PRO A 40 -22.64 -2.36 13.49
N ARG A 41 -21.64 -1.47 13.37
CA ARG A 41 -20.92 -0.84 14.48
C ARG A 41 -20.27 -1.80 15.49
N ARG A 42 -20.00 -3.05 15.10
CA ARG A 42 -19.34 -4.04 15.97
C ARG A 42 -18.03 -4.50 15.36
N VAL A 43 -17.00 -4.64 16.19
CA VAL A 43 -15.68 -5.10 15.77
C VAL A 43 -15.22 -6.20 16.73
N GLU A 44 -14.92 -7.38 16.21
CA GLU A 44 -14.18 -8.40 16.94
C GLU A 44 -12.68 -8.18 16.71
N VAL A 45 -11.89 -8.16 17.78
CA VAL A 45 -10.43 -8.13 17.74
C VAL A 45 -9.91 -9.43 18.32
N VAL A 46 -9.09 -10.15 17.55
CA VAL A 46 -8.41 -11.36 18.00
C VAL A 46 -6.92 -11.04 18.22
N SER A 47 -6.44 -11.18 19.45
CA SER A 47 -5.03 -10.94 19.79
C SER A 47 -4.11 -12.03 19.21
N PRO A 48 -2.79 -11.80 19.12
CA PRO A 48 -1.83 -12.84 18.73
C PRO A 48 -1.88 -14.09 19.62
N GLU A 49 -2.26 -13.94 20.89
CA GLU A 49 -2.44 -15.01 21.87
C GLU A 49 -3.82 -15.70 21.78
N GLY A 50 -4.70 -15.22 20.90
CA GLY A 50 -6.04 -15.75 20.67
C GLY A 50 -7.13 -15.19 21.58
N GLU A 51 -6.83 -14.16 22.40
CA GLU A 51 -7.86 -13.46 23.17
C GLU A 51 -8.83 -12.73 22.23
N ARG A 52 -10.13 -12.76 22.56
CA ARG A 52 -11.17 -12.15 21.74
C ARG A 52 -11.82 -10.98 22.48
N HIS A 53 -11.84 -9.81 21.84
CA HIS A 53 -12.56 -8.64 22.32
C HIS A 53 -13.66 -8.28 21.34
N LEU A 54 -14.90 -8.18 21.81
CA LEU A 54 -16.02 -7.69 21.02
C LEU A 54 -16.35 -6.26 21.42
N LEU A 55 -16.15 -5.33 20.48
CA LEU A 55 -16.36 -3.91 20.66
C LEU A 55 -17.69 -3.50 20.00
N ALA A 56 -18.36 -2.53 20.61
CA ALA A 56 -19.52 -1.87 20.04
C ALA A 56 -19.25 -0.36 19.98
N ALA A 57 -19.16 0.18 18.76
CA ALA A 57 -19.01 1.61 18.55
C ALA A 57 -20.35 2.33 18.74
N ARG A 58 -20.33 3.43 19.49
CA ARG A 58 -21.53 4.26 19.69
C ARG A 58 -21.93 5.01 18.42
N HIS A 59 -20.92 5.57 17.73
CA HIS A 59 -21.12 6.50 16.63
C HIS A 59 -20.68 5.91 15.29
N ALA A 60 -19.41 5.52 15.16
CA ALA A 60 -18.84 5.14 13.87
C ALA A 60 -17.73 4.09 14.00
N VAL A 61 -17.44 3.43 12.88
CA VAL A 61 -16.24 2.61 12.67
C VAL A 61 -15.54 3.13 11.42
N ALA A 62 -14.23 3.31 11.48
CA ALA A 62 -13.42 3.69 10.32
C ALA A 62 -12.50 2.54 9.91
N ILE A 63 -12.61 2.10 8.66
CA ILE A 63 -11.68 1.15 8.04
C ILE A 63 -10.53 1.96 7.48
N CYS A 64 -9.35 1.81 8.09
CA CYS A 64 -8.11 2.48 7.71
C CYS A 64 -7.02 1.45 7.38
N THR A 65 -7.39 0.30 6.81
CA THR A 65 -6.48 -0.84 6.60
C THR A 65 -5.50 -0.63 5.45
N GLY A 66 -5.67 0.43 4.67
CA GLY A 66 -4.79 0.80 3.57
C GLY A 66 -4.86 -0.19 2.41
N SER A 67 -3.70 -0.42 1.78
CA SER A 67 -3.59 -1.28 0.60
C SER A 67 -2.34 -2.17 0.66
N ARG A 68 -2.26 -3.16 -0.23
CA ARG A 68 -1.15 -4.11 -0.36
C ARG A 68 -0.66 -4.13 -1.81
N ALA A 69 0.59 -4.56 -2.01
CA ALA A 69 1.11 -4.81 -3.35
C ALA A 69 0.31 -5.94 -4.03
N VAL A 70 0.05 -5.78 -5.32
CA VAL A 70 -0.53 -6.84 -6.15
C VAL A 70 0.59 -7.71 -6.68
N LEU A 71 0.49 -9.01 -6.43
CA LEU A 71 1.31 -10.02 -7.08
C LEU A 71 0.45 -10.72 -8.13
N PRO A 72 0.87 -10.79 -9.40
CA PRO A 72 0.12 -11.48 -10.43
C PRO A 72 0.13 -13.00 -10.19
N GLU A 73 -0.89 -13.69 -10.68
CA GLU A 73 -0.92 -15.15 -10.70
C GLU A 73 0.02 -15.66 -11.79
N LEU A 74 1.28 -15.91 -11.43
CA LEU A 74 2.31 -16.43 -12.32
C LEU A 74 2.83 -17.78 -11.81
N PRO A 75 3.08 -18.75 -12.72
CA PRO A 75 3.76 -19.99 -12.36
C PRO A 75 5.06 -19.73 -11.59
N GLY A 76 5.21 -20.44 -10.46
CA GLY A 76 6.40 -20.42 -9.61
C GLY A 76 6.59 -19.16 -8.74
N LEU A 77 5.83 -18.08 -8.98
CA LEU A 77 5.99 -16.81 -8.26
C LEU A 77 5.86 -16.96 -6.72
N PRO A 78 4.86 -17.66 -6.15
CA PRO A 78 4.77 -17.81 -4.69
C PRO A 78 6.00 -18.50 -4.09
N GLY A 79 6.54 -19.52 -4.77
CA GLY A 79 7.73 -20.25 -4.36
C GLY A 79 9.02 -19.43 -4.49
N ALA A 80 9.03 -18.47 -5.41
CA ALA A 80 10.16 -17.57 -5.64
C ALA A 80 10.31 -16.46 -4.59
N ARG A 81 9.35 -16.31 -3.67
CA ARG A 81 9.36 -15.31 -2.59
C ARG A 81 9.71 -13.91 -3.10
N PRO A 82 8.94 -13.36 -4.06
CA PRO A 82 9.24 -12.08 -4.67
C PRO A 82 9.24 -10.99 -3.61
N TRP A 83 10.10 -10.00 -3.81
CA TRP A 83 10.01 -8.76 -3.09
C TRP A 83 8.81 -7.97 -3.55
N THR A 84 8.16 -7.31 -2.61
CA THR A 84 7.30 -6.15 -2.86
C THR A 84 8.03 -4.89 -2.39
N SER A 85 7.36 -3.73 -2.44
CA SER A 85 7.90 -2.51 -1.81
C SER A 85 8.27 -2.70 -0.34
N ARG A 86 7.58 -3.60 0.38
CA ARG A 86 7.91 -3.91 1.78
C ARG A 86 9.30 -4.53 1.89
N GLU A 87 9.55 -5.63 1.18
CA GLU A 87 10.82 -6.35 1.24
C GLU A 87 11.96 -5.49 0.68
N ALA A 88 11.72 -4.76 -0.42
CA ALA A 88 12.71 -3.84 -0.98
C ALA A 88 13.10 -2.72 0.00
N THR A 89 12.16 -2.19 0.77
CA THR A 89 12.47 -1.12 1.75
C THR A 89 12.92 -1.65 3.10
N SER A 90 12.90 -2.96 3.35
CA SER A 90 13.37 -3.59 4.59
C SER A 90 14.55 -4.55 4.41
N ALA A 91 15.03 -4.77 3.17
CA ALA A 91 16.11 -5.69 2.89
C ALA A 91 17.41 -5.33 3.63
N GLN A 92 18.08 -6.33 4.20
CA GLN A 92 19.26 -6.16 5.05
C GLN A 92 20.59 -6.25 4.28
N HIS A 93 20.54 -6.60 3.01
CA HIS A 93 21.68 -6.65 2.10
C HIS A 93 21.30 -6.07 0.73
N VAL A 94 22.31 -5.60 0.00
CA VAL A 94 22.16 -5.14 -1.39
C VAL A 94 22.34 -6.35 -2.29
N PRO A 95 21.34 -6.76 -3.09
CA PRO A 95 21.54 -7.82 -4.09
C PRO A 95 22.48 -7.33 -5.19
N GLU A 96 23.31 -8.21 -5.76
CA GLU A 96 24.19 -7.80 -6.87
C GLU A 96 23.37 -7.50 -8.12
N ARG A 97 22.31 -8.28 -8.36
CA ARG A 97 21.36 -8.14 -9.46
C ARG A 97 19.93 -8.08 -8.94
N LEU A 98 19.21 -7.02 -9.27
CA LEU A 98 17.80 -6.83 -8.94
C LEU A 98 16.98 -6.74 -10.21
N VAL A 99 16.01 -7.64 -10.38
CA VAL A 99 14.98 -7.53 -11.42
C VAL A 99 13.77 -6.79 -10.86
N VAL A 100 13.33 -5.71 -11.51
CA VAL A 100 12.16 -4.92 -11.12
C VAL A 100 11.07 -5.09 -12.17
N VAL A 101 9.93 -5.65 -11.78
CA VAL A 101 8.76 -5.85 -12.65
C VAL A 101 7.75 -4.74 -12.38
N GLY A 102 7.55 -3.85 -13.35
CA GLY A 102 6.61 -2.73 -13.30
C GLY A 102 7.28 -1.36 -13.43
N GLY A 103 6.67 -0.49 -14.23
CA GLY A 103 7.16 0.86 -14.53
C GLY A 103 6.52 1.99 -13.72
N GLY A 104 5.74 1.68 -12.68
CA GLY A 104 5.11 2.69 -11.82
C GLY A 104 6.11 3.40 -10.89
N VAL A 105 5.60 4.33 -10.07
CA VAL A 105 6.40 5.12 -9.12
C VAL A 105 7.31 4.26 -8.22
N VAL A 106 6.77 3.17 -7.65
CA VAL A 106 7.53 2.23 -6.82
C VAL A 106 8.67 1.59 -7.62
N GLY A 107 8.42 1.20 -8.87
CA GLY A 107 9.44 0.58 -9.72
C GLY A 107 10.59 1.54 -10.01
N ALA A 108 10.27 2.78 -10.41
CA ALA A 108 11.27 3.81 -10.72
C ALA A 108 12.08 4.23 -9.47
N GLU A 109 11.42 4.42 -8.32
CA GLU A 109 12.09 4.77 -7.06
C GLU A 109 13.02 3.65 -6.58
N MET A 110 12.54 2.40 -6.59
CA MET A 110 13.35 1.25 -6.18
C MET A 110 14.52 1.02 -7.14
N ALA A 111 14.31 1.17 -8.45
CA ALA A 111 15.41 1.11 -9.43
C ALA A 111 16.47 2.20 -9.19
N THR A 112 16.05 3.41 -8.81
CA THR A 112 16.96 4.50 -8.48
C THR A 112 17.75 4.20 -7.20
N ALA A 113 17.06 3.84 -6.12
CA ALA A 113 17.66 3.60 -4.81
C ALA A 113 18.64 2.42 -4.85
N TRP A 114 18.24 1.31 -5.46
CA TRP A 114 19.07 0.10 -5.51
C TRP A 114 20.28 0.24 -6.42
N GLN A 115 20.18 0.98 -7.54
CA GLN A 115 21.37 1.34 -8.32
C GLN A 115 22.35 2.19 -7.50
N ALA A 116 21.85 3.20 -6.78
CA ALA A 116 22.69 4.05 -5.94
C ALA A 116 23.39 3.26 -4.81
N LEU A 117 22.77 2.17 -4.35
CA LEU A 117 23.33 1.23 -3.37
C LEU A 117 24.29 0.20 -3.99
N GLY A 118 24.36 0.10 -5.32
CA GLY A 118 25.31 -0.74 -6.07
C GLY A 118 24.72 -1.95 -6.80
N SER A 119 23.40 -2.16 -6.78
CA SER A 119 22.76 -3.24 -7.54
C SER A 119 22.79 -2.94 -9.05
N LYS A 120 23.03 -3.98 -9.85
CA LYS A 120 22.70 -3.97 -11.29
C LYS A 120 21.20 -4.18 -11.44
N VAL A 121 20.49 -3.18 -11.94
CA VAL A 121 19.03 -3.21 -12.05
C VAL A 121 18.59 -3.49 -13.48
N THR A 122 17.74 -4.51 -13.64
CA THR A 122 16.97 -4.72 -14.87
C THR A 122 15.50 -4.44 -14.60
N MET A 123 14.90 -3.50 -15.31
CA MET A 123 13.48 -3.18 -15.26
C MET A 123 12.73 -3.84 -16.41
N LEU A 124 11.67 -4.57 -16.09
CA LEU A 124 10.75 -5.19 -17.03
C LEU A 124 9.44 -4.43 -16.98
N VAL A 125 9.15 -3.66 -18.02
CA VAL A 125 8.07 -2.68 -18.04
C VAL A 125 7.15 -2.98 -19.21
N ARG A 126 5.91 -3.36 -18.93
CA ARG A 126 4.90 -3.55 -19.97
C ARG A 126 4.23 -2.23 -20.31
N GLY A 127 4.04 -1.96 -21.60
CA GLY A 127 3.12 -0.91 -22.06
C GLY A 127 3.77 0.44 -22.35
N GLY A 128 4.98 0.44 -22.90
CA GLY A 128 5.53 1.59 -23.61
C GLY A 128 6.28 2.65 -22.79
N GLY A 129 6.48 2.47 -21.48
CA GLY A 129 7.35 3.39 -20.72
C GLY A 129 7.16 3.40 -19.20
N LEU A 130 7.99 4.18 -18.53
CA LEU A 130 7.88 4.43 -17.08
C LEU A 130 6.81 5.48 -16.78
N LEU A 131 6.29 5.45 -15.56
CA LEU A 131 5.35 6.41 -15.00
C LEU A 131 4.13 6.68 -15.91
N PRO A 132 3.38 5.65 -16.35
CA PRO A 132 2.32 5.78 -17.36
C PRO A 132 1.10 6.61 -16.93
N ARG A 133 1.06 7.05 -15.66
CA ARG A 133 0.02 7.97 -15.15
C ARG A 133 0.42 9.44 -15.25
N MET A 134 1.63 9.73 -15.70
CA MET A 134 2.15 11.08 -15.91
C MET A 134 2.20 11.37 -17.42
N GLU A 135 2.44 12.64 -17.77
CA GLU A 135 2.72 13.03 -19.15
C GLU A 135 3.93 12.25 -19.70
N PRO A 136 3.88 11.77 -20.97
CA PRO A 136 4.89 10.85 -21.52
C PRO A 136 6.35 11.30 -21.34
N PHE A 137 6.63 12.59 -21.52
CA PHE A 137 7.98 13.15 -21.40
C PHE A 137 8.61 12.92 -20.01
N VAL A 138 7.79 12.82 -18.95
CA VAL A 138 8.27 12.54 -17.59
C VAL A 138 8.84 11.14 -17.52
N GLY A 139 8.11 10.15 -18.06
CA GLY A 139 8.55 8.77 -18.14
C GLY A 139 9.81 8.60 -18.98
N GLU A 140 9.89 9.32 -20.10
CA GLU A 140 11.05 9.33 -21.01
C GLU A 140 12.31 9.84 -20.31
N HIS A 141 12.26 11.01 -19.66
CA HIS A 141 13.42 11.58 -18.95
C HIS A 141 13.86 10.72 -17.76
N VAL A 142 12.93 10.13 -17.01
CA VAL A 142 13.27 9.23 -15.91
C VAL A 142 13.93 7.96 -16.45
N ALA A 143 13.43 7.40 -17.55
CA ALA A 143 14.04 6.22 -18.17
C ALA A 143 15.44 6.52 -18.72
N GLU A 144 15.65 7.67 -19.37
CA GLU A 144 16.96 8.13 -19.83
C GLU A 144 17.95 8.25 -18.66
N ALA A 145 17.57 8.98 -17.59
CA ALA A 145 18.39 9.18 -16.41
C ALA A 145 18.74 7.86 -15.68
N LEU A 146 17.84 6.88 -15.69
CA LEU A 146 18.10 5.55 -15.13
C LEU A 146 19.06 4.74 -16.02
N ARG A 147 18.91 4.79 -17.35
CA ARG A 147 19.83 4.12 -18.29
C ARG A 147 21.24 4.70 -18.22
N GLU A 148 21.37 6.02 -18.11
CA GLU A 148 22.68 6.68 -17.91
C GLU A 148 23.39 6.20 -16.63
N ARG A 149 22.63 5.79 -15.62
CA ARG A 149 23.15 5.22 -14.36
C ARG A 149 23.42 3.71 -14.44
N GLY A 150 23.11 3.08 -15.57
CA GLY A 150 23.40 1.68 -15.85
C GLY A 150 22.21 0.72 -15.75
N ALA A 151 20.98 1.21 -15.60
CA ALA A 151 19.79 0.35 -15.62
C ALA A 151 19.53 -0.18 -17.03
N ASP A 152 19.21 -1.48 -17.09
CA ASP A 152 18.66 -2.11 -18.28
C ASP A 152 17.14 -2.04 -18.23
N ILE A 153 16.50 -1.30 -19.12
CA ILE A 153 15.05 -1.11 -19.15
C ILE A 153 14.49 -1.72 -20.42
N ARG A 154 13.67 -2.76 -20.28
CA ARG A 154 13.10 -3.55 -21.38
C ARG A 154 11.59 -3.45 -21.40
N ASP A 155 11.02 -3.32 -22.59
CA ASP A 155 9.59 -3.59 -22.80
C ASP A 155 9.39 -5.10 -22.86
N ALA A 156 8.83 -5.67 -21.80
CA ALA A 156 8.72 -7.12 -21.65
C ALA A 156 7.56 -7.52 -20.72
N THR A 157 6.91 -8.62 -21.09
CA THR A 157 5.89 -9.29 -20.27
C THR A 157 6.52 -10.48 -19.56
N VAL A 158 6.32 -10.59 -18.25
CA VAL A 158 6.76 -11.75 -17.45
C VAL A 158 5.70 -12.85 -17.51
N THR A 159 6.11 -14.09 -17.76
CA THR A 159 5.22 -15.26 -17.90
C THR A 159 5.41 -16.31 -16.82
N ALA A 160 6.58 -16.39 -16.19
CA ALA A 160 6.85 -17.27 -15.05
C ALA A 160 8.04 -16.76 -14.24
N VAL A 161 8.14 -17.21 -12.99
CA VAL A 161 9.30 -16.95 -12.13
C VAL A 161 9.75 -18.25 -11.48
N VAL A 162 11.04 -18.54 -11.56
CA VAL A 162 11.64 -19.76 -11.01
C VAL A 162 12.73 -19.38 -10.02
N ARG A 163 12.72 -19.98 -8.83
CA ARG A 163 13.81 -19.90 -7.85
C ARG A 163 14.02 -21.28 -7.23
N ASP A 164 15.13 -21.91 -7.57
CA ASP A 164 15.44 -23.24 -7.07
C ASP A 164 15.65 -23.23 -5.56
N GLY A 165 14.93 -24.10 -4.84
CA GLY A 165 15.02 -24.24 -3.39
C GLY A 165 14.63 -22.99 -2.59
N GLY A 166 14.03 -21.98 -3.22
CA GLY A 166 13.57 -20.74 -2.57
C GLY A 166 14.67 -19.84 -2.00
N THR A 167 15.96 -20.15 -2.23
CA THR A 167 17.10 -19.45 -1.60
C THR A 167 18.28 -19.19 -2.56
N GLY A 168 18.13 -19.46 -3.85
CA GLY A 168 19.12 -19.15 -4.88
C GLY A 168 18.74 -17.95 -5.77
N PRO A 169 19.49 -17.73 -6.87
CA PRO A 169 19.11 -16.79 -7.92
C PRO A 169 17.70 -17.05 -8.44
N VAL A 170 17.06 -15.99 -8.91
CA VAL A 170 15.74 -16.02 -9.54
C VAL A 170 15.88 -15.87 -11.05
N THR A 171 15.17 -16.73 -11.77
CA THR A 171 15.01 -16.65 -13.22
C THR A 171 13.62 -16.15 -13.55
N VAL A 172 13.55 -15.00 -14.19
CA VAL A 172 12.30 -14.38 -14.65
C VAL A 172 12.13 -14.71 -16.14
N VAL A 173 11.11 -15.49 -16.46
CA VAL A 173 10.82 -15.93 -17.83
C VAL A 173 9.93 -14.89 -18.49
N LEU A 174 10.31 -14.48 -19.70
CA LEU A 174 9.61 -13.49 -20.49
C LEU A 174 8.72 -14.16 -21.55
N GLU A 175 7.74 -13.41 -22.04
CA GLU A 175 7.02 -13.76 -23.26
C GLU A 175 8.00 -13.90 -24.43
N GLY A 176 7.84 -14.95 -25.24
CA GLY A 176 8.78 -15.30 -26.31
C GLY A 176 9.91 -16.26 -25.90
N GLY A 177 10.05 -16.58 -24.61
CA GLY A 177 10.96 -17.61 -24.11
C GLY A 177 12.33 -17.11 -23.64
N ASP A 178 12.62 -15.82 -23.80
CA ASP A 178 13.79 -15.18 -23.19
C ASP A 178 13.67 -15.18 -21.66
N HIS A 179 14.80 -15.00 -20.96
CA HIS A 179 14.81 -14.91 -19.51
C HIS A 179 15.82 -13.88 -19.00
N VAL A 180 15.57 -13.40 -17.78
CA VAL A 180 16.46 -12.53 -17.02
C VAL A 180 16.75 -13.17 -15.68
N GLU A 181 18.02 -13.24 -15.32
CA GLU A 181 18.43 -13.71 -14.00
C GLU A 181 18.71 -12.53 -13.06
N GLY A 182 18.27 -12.68 -11.81
CA GLY A 182 18.62 -11.79 -10.71
C GLY A 182 18.91 -12.59 -9.45
N ASP A 183 19.39 -11.90 -8.42
CA ASP A 183 19.48 -12.50 -7.07
C ASP A 183 18.16 -12.29 -6.33
N GLU A 184 17.48 -11.19 -6.66
CA GLU A 184 16.15 -10.84 -6.16
C GLU A 184 15.25 -10.32 -7.30
N VAL A 185 13.94 -10.51 -7.14
CA VAL A 185 12.91 -9.97 -8.03
C VAL A 185 11.90 -9.16 -7.23
N LEU A 186 11.70 -7.91 -7.62
CA LEU A 186 10.72 -6.99 -7.05
C LEU A 186 9.52 -6.87 -7.99
N PHE A 187 8.32 -7.14 -7.48
CA PHE A 187 7.07 -6.83 -8.18
C PHE A 187 6.48 -5.50 -7.69
N ALA A 188 6.44 -4.53 -8.59
CA ALA A 188 5.90 -3.18 -8.41
C ALA A 188 4.71 -2.94 -9.36
N THR A 189 3.81 -3.93 -9.44
CA THR A 189 2.77 -4.03 -10.48
C THR A 189 1.42 -3.38 -10.11
N GLY A 190 1.32 -2.74 -8.94
CA GLY A 190 0.11 -2.05 -8.52
C GLY A 190 -0.25 -2.35 -7.06
N ARG A 191 -1.44 -1.87 -6.66
CA ARG A 191 -1.95 -2.00 -5.29
C ARG A 191 -3.41 -2.44 -5.30
N ALA A 192 -3.79 -3.20 -4.28
CA ALA A 192 -5.15 -3.67 -4.00
C ALA A 192 -5.54 -3.29 -2.56
N PRO A 193 -6.83 -3.11 -2.24
CA PRO A 193 -7.24 -2.75 -0.88
C PRO A 193 -6.92 -3.89 0.08
N ARG A 194 -6.77 -3.58 1.36
CA ARG A 194 -6.66 -4.58 2.43
C ARG A 194 -8.03 -4.80 3.08
N THR A 195 -8.96 -5.34 2.32
CA THR A 195 -10.38 -5.51 2.71
C THR A 195 -10.89 -6.94 2.56
N GLU A 196 -10.02 -7.88 2.20
CA GLU A 196 -10.37 -9.30 2.06
C GLU A 196 -10.79 -9.90 3.39
N ASP A 197 -10.20 -9.41 4.48
CA ASP A 197 -10.23 -10.10 5.77
C ASP A 197 -10.69 -9.20 6.92
N VAL A 198 -11.52 -8.20 6.61
CA VAL A 198 -12.00 -7.19 7.57
C VAL A 198 -13.48 -7.36 7.93
N GLY A 199 -14.15 -8.42 7.46
CA GLY A 199 -15.54 -8.75 7.81
C GLY A 199 -16.60 -7.95 7.04
N LEU A 200 -16.28 -7.48 5.82
CA LEU A 200 -17.19 -6.68 4.98
C LEU A 200 -18.53 -7.38 4.71
N GLU A 201 -18.50 -8.70 4.57
CA GLU A 201 -19.66 -9.55 4.33
C GLU A 201 -20.69 -9.46 5.47
N THR A 202 -20.24 -9.19 6.70
CA THR A 202 -21.12 -9.06 7.87
C THR A 202 -22.01 -7.81 7.82
N VAL A 203 -21.71 -6.89 6.91
CA VAL A 203 -22.43 -5.63 6.70
C VAL A 203 -22.89 -5.46 5.25
N GLY A 204 -22.88 -6.54 4.47
CA GLY A 204 -23.39 -6.57 3.10
C GLY A 204 -22.47 -5.95 2.05
N LEU A 205 -21.16 -5.86 2.32
CA LEU A 205 -20.14 -5.38 1.38
C LEU A 205 -19.26 -6.54 0.90
N GLU A 206 -18.68 -6.40 -0.30
CA GLU A 206 -17.89 -7.47 -0.92
C GLU A 206 -16.45 -7.50 -0.37
N PRO A 207 -15.97 -8.62 0.19
CA PRO A 207 -14.58 -8.74 0.64
C PRO A 207 -13.57 -8.49 -0.50
N GLY A 208 -12.50 -7.74 -0.20
CA GLY A 208 -11.45 -7.42 -1.17
C GLY A 208 -11.80 -6.31 -2.17
N SER A 209 -13.00 -5.73 -2.08
CA SER A 209 -13.38 -4.55 -2.87
C SER A 209 -12.80 -3.24 -2.30
N TRP A 210 -12.65 -2.24 -3.16
CA TRP A 210 -12.47 -0.86 -2.71
C TRP A 210 -13.78 -0.35 -2.09
N LEU A 211 -13.67 0.52 -1.08
CA LEU A 211 -14.84 1.07 -0.40
C LEU A 211 -15.22 2.42 -0.98
N GLU A 212 -16.32 2.47 -1.71
CA GLU A 212 -16.90 3.70 -2.24
C GLU A 212 -17.40 4.62 -1.11
N VAL A 213 -17.00 5.89 -1.13
CA VAL A 213 -17.32 6.86 -0.07
C VAL A 213 -17.87 8.18 -0.60
N ASP A 214 -18.71 8.83 0.20
CA ASP A 214 -19.07 10.24 0.04
C ASP A 214 -17.89 11.16 0.45
N ASP A 215 -18.03 12.48 0.25
CA ASP A 215 -16.95 13.43 0.57
C ASP A 215 -16.67 13.60 2.06
N SER A 216 -17.54 13.09 2.94
CA SER A 216 -17.24 12.97 4.37
C SER A 216 -16.50 11.67 4.71
N LEU A 217 -16.08 10.90 3.69
CA LEU A 217 -15.44 9.60 3.74
C LEU A 217 -16.35 8.49 4.33
N ARG A 218 -17.66 8.71 4.36
CA ARG A 218 -18.62 7.72 4.81
C ARG A 218 -18.93 6.75 3.67
N VAL A 219 -18.92 5.47 3.96
CA VAL A 219 -19.16 4.41 2.98
C VAL A 219 -20.60 4.50 2.47
N THR A 220 -20.75 4.53 1.14
CA THR A 220 -22.04 4.63 0.47
C THR A 220 -22.98 3.50 0.91
N GLY A 221 -24.24 3.84 1.20
CA GLY A 221 -25.23 2.88 1.70
C GLY A 221 -25.16 2.62 3.21
N THR A 222 -24.29 3.32 3.96
CA THR A 222 -24.20 3.23 5.42
C THR A 222 -24.34 4.60 6.09
N ASP A 223 -24.76 4.64 7.35
CA ASP A 223 -24.80 5.85 8.18
C ASP A 223 -23.70 5.90 9.25
N TRP A 224 -22.90 4.83 9.39
CA TRP A 224 -21.94 4.64 10.50
C TRP A 224 -20.53 4.20 10.07
N LEU A 225 -20.34 3.69 8.85
CA LEU A 225 -19.07 3.14 8.40
C LEU A 225 -18.31 4.16 7.56
N TYR A 226 -17.01 4.29 7.81
CA TYR A 226 -16.12 5.21 7.10
C TYR A 226 -14.94 4.43 6.51
N ALA A 227 -14.40 4.91 5.40
CA ALA A 227 -13.21 4.33 4.77
C ALA A 227 -12.21 5.43 4.42
N VAL A 228 -11.01 5.34 5.01
CA VAL A 228 -10.02 6.43 5.02
C VAL A 228 -8.66 5.94 4.52
N GLY A 229 -8.02 6.74 3.67
CA GLY A 229 -6.77 6.43 2.99
C GLY A 229 -6.99 5.51 1.80
N ASP A 230 -5.94 4.77 1.43
CA ASP A 230 -5.89 3.96 0.21
C ASP A 230 -7.12 3.06 -0.01
N VAL A 231 -7.78 2.59 1.05
CA VAL A 231 -8.88 1.62 0.98
C VAL A 231 -10.10 2.13 0.20
N ASN A 232 -10.27 3.45 0.07
CA ASN A 232 -11.33 4.07 -0.74
C ASN A 232 -10.89 4.39 -2.17
N HIS A 233 -9.63 4.11 -2.52
CA HIS A 233 -9.05 4.26 -3.85
C HIS A 233 -9.02 5.69 -4.44
N ARG A 234 -9.41 6.73 -3.70
CA ARG A 234 -9.40 8.11 -4.22
C ARG A 234 -7.99 8.60 -4.49
N ALA A 235 -7.12 8.54 -3.49
CA ALA A 235 -5.71 8.94 -3.63
C ALA A 235 -4.81 8.10 -2.70
N LEU A 236 -3.95 7.27 -3.31
CA LEU A 236 -3.09 6.31 -2.59
C LEU A 236 -1.78 6.98 -2.14
N LEU A 237 -1.91 8.06 -1.37
CA LEU A 237 -0.82 8.91 -0.92
C LEU A 237 -0.94 9.16 0.58
N THR A 238 0.17 9.05 1.31
CA THR A 238 0.16 9.19 2.78
C THR A 238 -0.40 10.52 3.26
N HIS A 239 -0.08 11.63 2.58
CA HIS A 239 -0.58 12.95 2.96
C HIS A 239 -2.09 13.09 2.68
N GLN A 240 -2.60 12.43 1.64
CA GLN A 240 -4.03 12.37 1.36
C GLN A 240 -4.76 11.52 2.39
N GLY A 241 -4.22 10.37 2.81
CA GLY A 241 -4.77 9.60 3.93
C GLY A 241 -4.86 10.42 5.23
N LYS A 242 -3.83 11.23 5.55
CA LYS A 242 -3.86 12.16 6.70
C LYS A 242 -4.88 13.27 6.53
N TYR A 243 -5.05 13.79 5.32
CA TYR A 243 -6.07 14.79 5.00
C TYR A 243 -7.47 14.22 5.23
N GLN A 244 -7.78 13.08 4.59
CA GLN A 244 -9.04 12.36 4.75
C GLN A 244 -9.34 12.01 6.21
N ALA A 245 -8.34 11.60 6.99
CA ALA A 245 -8.53 11.29 8.41
C ALA A 245 -9.01 12.50 9.24
N ARG A 246 -8.52 13.71 8.95
CA ARG A 246 -8.98 14.93 9.63
C ARG A 246 -10.42 15.25 9.27
N ILE A 247 -10.77 15.13 7.98
CA ILE A 247 -12.13 15.37 7.48
C ILE A 247 -13.11 14.36 8.07
N ALA A 248 -12.80 13.07 8.00
CA ALA A 248 -13.63 12.00 8.55
C ALA A 248 -13.80 12.17 10.06
N GLY A 249 -12.73 12.49 10.79
CA GLY A 249 -12.79 12.76 12.22
C GLY A 249 -13.72 13.92 12.58
N ALA A 250 -13.60 15.05 11.87
CA ALA A 250 -14.48 16.20 12.06
C ALA A 250 -15.94 15.88 11.74
N ALA A 251 -16.20 15.15 10.65
CA ALA A 251 -17.55 14.75 10.26
C ALA A 251 -18.19 13.77 11.26
N ILE A 252 -17.41 12.83 11.79
CA ILE A 252 -17.86 11.89 12.83
C ILE A 252 -18.21 12.64 14.12
N ALA A 253 -17.37 13.59 14.54
CA ALA A 253 -17.59 14.38 15.75
C ALA A 253 -18.86 15.23 15.65
N ALA A 254 -19.02 16.01 14.58
CA ALA A 254 -20.21 16.83 14.36
C ALA A 254 -21.50 16.00 14.35
N ARG A 255 -21.51 14.85 13.65
CA ARG A 255 -22.66 13.92 13.65
C ARG A 255 -22.93 13.31 15.03
N ALA A 256 -21.88 13.02 15.81
CA ALA A 256 -22.03 12.49 17.17
C ALA A 256 -22.67 13.50 18.13
N GLU A 257 -22.47 14.80 17.87
CA GLU A 257 -23.08 15.92 18.61
C GLU A 257 -24.48 16.28 18.12
N GLY A 258 -24.98 15.59 17.09
CA GLY A 258 -26.31 15.83 16.49
C GLY A 258 -26.34 16.99 15.50
N GLU A 259 -25.17 17.48 15.07
CA GLU A 259 -25.09 18.54 14.07
C GLU A 259 -25.40 18.01 12.67
N THR A 260 -26.11 18.81 11.89
CA THR A 260 -26.14 18.61 10.44
C THR A 260 -24.85 19.21 9.90
N LEU A 261 -24.05 18.43 9.15
CA LEU A 261 -22.77 18.89 8.64
C LEU A 261 -22.94 20.24 7.92
N PRO A 262 -22.43 21.36 8.48
CA PRO A 262 -22.84 22.70 8.08
C PRO A 262 -22.41 23.09 6.67
N ASP A 263 -21.50 22.34 6.06
CA ASP A 263 -20.91 22.68 4.77
C ASP A 263 -20.48 21.40 4.03
N ALA A 264 -21.43 20.77 3.35
CA ALA A 264 -21.15 19.73 2.36
C ALA A 264 -20.78 20.33 0.98
N GLY A 265 -20.49 21.64 0.93
CA GLY A 265 -19.95 22.30 -0.25
C GLY A 265 -18.47 21.95 -0.46
N ASP A 266 -17.98 22.23 -1.66
CA ASP A 266 -16.57 22.04 -2.00
C ASP A 266 -15.67 22.79 -1.00
N TRP A 267 -14.59 22.13 -0.56
CA TRP A 267 -13.56 22.69 0.33
C TRP A 267 -14.01 22.97 1.78
N GLY A 268 -15.19 22.49 2.19
CA GLY A 268 -15.68 22.59 3.57
C GLY A 268 -14.90 21.74 4.58
N ALA A 269 -15.06 22.03 5.87
CA ALA A 269 -14.35 21.35 6.97
C ALA A 269 -14.69 19.85 7.12
N HIS A 270 -15.69 19.37 6.39
CA HIS A 270 -16.22 18.01 6.45
C HIS A 270 -16.25 17.32 5.07
N ALA A 271 -15.60 17.93 4.06
CA ALA A 271 -15.60 17.45 2.68
C ALA A 271 -14.16 17.28 2.14
N ALA A 272 -13.81 16.07 1.71
CA ALA A 272 -12.48 15.70 1.24
C ALA A 272 -12.24 16.04 -0.24
N THR A 273 -12.74 17.17 -0.74
CA THR A 273 -12.78 17.42 -2.19
C THR A 273 -11.42 17.56 -2.88
N ALA A 274 -10.37 17.91 -2.13
CA ALA A 274 -9.01 18.02 -2.64
C ALA A 274 -8.41 16.71 -3.18
N ASP A 275 -8.96 15.55 -2.82
CA ASP A 275 -8.44 14.25 -3.24
C ASP A 275 -8.99 13.74 -4.58
N HIS A 276 -10.05 14.36 -5.12
CA HIS A 276 -10.62 13.98 -6.43
C HIS A 276 -9.68 14.28 -7.61
N ALA A 277 -8.73 15.20 -7.43
CA ALA A 277 -7.80 15.65 -8.46
C ALA A 277 -6.34 15.27 -8.14
N ALA A 278 -6.12 14.36 -7.19
CA ALA A 278 -4.80 13.98 -6.67
C ALA A 278 -4.13 12.82 -7.41
#